data_AF-E3LRD9-F1
#
_entry.id   AF-E3LRD9-F1
#
_cell.length_a   1.000
_cell.length_b   1.000
_cell.length_c   1.000
_cell.angle_alpha   90.00
_cell.angle_beta   90.00
_cell.angle_gamma   90.00
#
_symmetry.space_group_name_H-M   'P 1'
#
loop_
_entity.id
_entity.type
_entity.pdbx_description
1 polymer ?
#
loop_
_entity_poly.entity_id
_entity_poly.type
_entity_poly.pdbx_seq_one_letter_code
_entity_poly.pdbx_strand_id
1 'polypeptide(L)'
;MKLLALLVLTVLIASATASYRNMDANARLLKEMEMEMELEDEVKQLSRARRVPAGSDTRSCGRKLVMYVIAVCGEVCNSKTGVDIATHCCGQQCSDDYIRTTCCPQ
;
A
#
# COMPACT_ATOMS: atom_id res chain seq x y z
N MET A 1 59.44 -0.79 -41.04
CA MET A 1 59.11 -0.19 -39.73
C MET A 1 57.89 0.73 -39.76
N LYS A 2 57.75 1.65 -40.73
CA LYS A 2 56.58 2.56 -40.83
C LYS A 2 55.23 1.84 -40.98
N LEU A 3 55.14 0.77 -41.78
CA LEU A 3 53.93 -0.04 -41.96
C LEU A 3 53.49 -0.77 -40.67
N LEU A 4 54.45 -1.32 -39.90
CA LEU A 4 54.18 -1.94 -38.61
C LEU A 4 53.67 -0.92 -37.58
N ALA A 5 54.25 0.29 -37.56
CA ALA A 5 53.79 1.36 -36.68
C ALA A 5 52.35 1.80 -36.99
N LEU A 6 51.98 1.87 -38.28
CA LEU A 6 50.61 2.21 -38.69
C LEU A 6 49.60 1.13 -38.29
N LEU A 7 49.94 -0.16 -38.43
CA LEU A 7 49.06 -1.25 -38.01
C LEU A 7 48.85 -1.30 -36.49
N VAL A 8 49.91 -1.04 -35.71
CA VAL A 8 49.77 -0.97 -34.25
C VAL A 8 48.88 0.21 -33.84
N LEU A 9 49.02 1.36 -34.51
CA LEU A 9 48.21 2.54 -34.23
C LEU A 9 46.72 2.31 -34.50
N THR A 10 46.37 1.63 -35.60
CA THR A 10 44.96 1.34 -35.93
C THR A 10 44.34 0.35 -34.95
N VAL A 11 45.10 -0.66 -34.51
CA VAL A 11 44.64 -1.62 -33.49
C VAL A 11 44.40 -0.94 -32.14
N LEU A 12 45.28 -0.02 -31.73
CA LEU A 12 45.11 0.75 -30.50
C LEU A 12 43.87 1.64 -30.55
N ILE A 13 43.63 2.33 -31.67
CA ILE A 13 42.43 3.17 -31.83
C ILE A 13 41.15 2.32 -31.85
N ALA A 14 41.16 1.17 -32.54
CA ALA A 14 40.01 0.27 -32.58
C ALA A 14 39.69 -0.33 -31.19
N SER A 15 40.70 -0.72 -30.42
CA SER A 15 40.50 -1.25 -29.07
C SER A 15 40.00 -0.17 -28.09
N ALA A 16 40.54 1.04 -28.17
CA ALA A 16 40.07 2.18 -27.37
C ALA A 16 38.60 2.49 -27.68
N THR A 17 38.24 2.63 -28.96
CA THR A 17 36.85 2.93 -29.35
C THR A 17 35.87 1.83 -28.97
N ALA A 18 36.25 0.54 -29.10
CA ALA A 18 35.44 -0.58 -28.64
C ALA A 18 35.22 -0.55 -27.11
N SER A 19 36.28 -0.26 -26.35
CA SER A 19 36.20 -0.12 -24.88
C SER A 19 35.29 1.05 -24.47
N TYR A 20 35.40 2.21 -25.13
CA TYR A 20 34.54 3.36 -24.86
C TYR A 20 33.06 3.07 -25.15
N ARG A 21 32.75 2.39 -26.26
CA ARG A 21 31.37 2.00 -26.59
C ARG A 21 30.79 1.01 -25.59
N ASN A 22 31.59 0.07 -25.13
CA ASN A 22 31.17 -0.90 -24.11
C ASN A 22 30.94 -0.20 -22.76
N MET A 23 31.81 0.73 -22.38
CA MET A 23 31.65 1.54 -21.17
C MET A 23 30.38 2.41 -21.22
N ASP A 24 30.05 3.03 -22.36
CA ASP A 24 28.81 3.80 -22.52
C ASP A 24 27.55 2.91 -22.41
N ALA A 25 27.56 1.74 -23.05
CA ALA A 25 26.46 0.78 -22.95
C ALA A 25 26.25 0.29 -21.51
N ASN A 26 27.34 -0.05 -20.81
CA ASN A 26 27.28 -0.47 -19.41
C ASN A 26 26.84 0.67 -18.49
N ALA A 27 27.28 1.90 -18.75
CA ALA A 27 26.86 3.08 -17.98
C ALA A 27 25.36 3.37 -18.13
N ARG A 28 24.81 3.20 -19.34
CA ARG A 28 23.36 3.31 -19.57
C ARG A 28 22.59 2.23 -18.82
N LEU A 29 23.06 0.98 -18.88
CA LEU A 29 22.43 -0.14 -18.19
C LEU A 29 22.46 0.04 -16.66
N LEU A 30 23.59 0.50 -16.10
CA LEU A 30 23.71 0.80 -14.67
C LEU A 30 22.71 1.87 -14.22
N LYS A 31 22.51 2.92 -15.04
CA LYS A 31 21.56 3.98 -14.75
C LYS A 31 20.10 3.51 -14.81
N GLU A 32 19.78 2.60 -15.73
CA GLU A 32 18.45 2.00 -15.82
C GLU A 32 18.15 1.14 -14.60
N MET A 33 19.11 0.29 -14.19
CA MET A 33 18.98 -0.51 -12.96
C MET A 33 18.84 0.35 -11.70
N GLU A 34 19.56 1.47 -11.60
CA GLU A 34 19.45 2.41 -10.48
C GLU A 34 18.04 3.01 -10.40
N MET A 35 17.48 3.41 -11.55
CA MET A 35 16.12 3.94 -11.63
C MET A 35 15.05 2.90 -11.25
N GLU A 36 15.21 1.65 -11.69
CA GLU A 36 14.29 0.56 -11.31
C GLU A 36 14.33 0.30 -9.80
N MET A 37 15.51 0.31 -9.18
CA MET A 37 15.66 0.11 -7.75
C MET A 37 15.03 1.25 -6.93
N GLU A 38 15.20 2.51 -7.36
CA GLU A 38 14.56 3.67 -6.73
C GLU A 38 13.03 3.56 -6.80
N LEU A 39 12.50 3.20 -7.98
CA LEU A 39 11.07 3.01 -8.18
C LEU A 39 10.52 1.89 -7.30
N GLU A 40 11.23 0.76 -7.19
CA GLU A 40 10.83 -0.35 -6.33
C GLU A 40 10.77 0.05 -4.85
N ASP A 41 11.72 0.84 -4.35
CA ASP A 41 11.67 1.33 -2.96
C ASP A 41 10.50 2.30 -2.74
N GLU A 42 10.28 3.25 -3.65
CA GLU A 42 9.14 4.17 -3.58
C GLU A 42 7.80 3.41 -3.61
N VAL A 43 7.66 2.45 -4.52
CA VAL A 43 6.45 1.61 -4.62
C VAL A 43 6.32 0.71 -3.39
N LYS A 44 7.40 0.23 -2.78
CA LYS A 44 7.37 -0.53 -1.52
C LYS A 44 6.86 0.34 -0.35
N GLN A 45 7.23 1.62 -0.32
CA GLN A 45 6.68 2.56 0.65
C GLN A 45 5.19 2.85 0.42
N LEU A 46 4.73 2.85 -0.84
CA LEU A 46 3.32 3.07 -1.19
C LEU A 46 2.44 1.81 -1.03
N SER A 47 3.00 0.62 -1.30
CA SER A 47 2.30 -0.68 -1.19
C SER A 47 2.18 -1.18 0.24
N ARG A 48 2.97 -0.62 1.18
CA ARG A 48 2.60 -0.66 2.59
C ARG A 48 1.38 0.25 2.74
N ALA A 49 0.20 -0.31 2.47
CA ALA A 49 -1.09 0.31 2.74
C ALA A 49 -0.95 1.03 4.07
N ARG A 50 -0.94 2.37 4.01
CA ARG A 50 -0.91 3.20 5.21
C ARG A 50 -2.19 2.85 5.92
N ARG A 51 -2.13 1.85 6.81
CA ARG A 51 -3.12 1.63 7.85
C ARG A 51 -3.05 2.95 8.61
N VAL A 52 -3.93 3.89 8.26
CA VAL A 52 -4.24 5.06 9.06
C VAL A 52 -4.17 4.54 10.50
N PRO A 53 -3.31 5.09 11.37
CA PRO A 53 -3.18 4.58 12.72
C PRO A 53 -4.59 4.59 13.29
N ALA A 54 -5.22 3.43 13.34
CA ALA A 54 -6.44 3.26 14.07
C ALA A 54 -5.92 3.40 15.48
N GLY A 55 -6.11 4.58 16.07
CA GLY A 55 -6.01 4.72 17.52
C GLY A 55 -6.72 3.50 18.09
N SER A 56 -6.03 2.75 18.95
CA SER A 56 -6.43 1.44 19.46
C SER A 56 -7.89 1.37 19.94
N ASP A 57 -8.47 2.53 20.23
CA ASP A 57 -9.77 2.68 20.86
C ASP A 57 -10.88 3.19 19.93
N THR A 58 -10.57 3.75 18.74
CA THR A 58 -11.58 4.47 17.93
C THR A 58 -12.36 3.63 16.93
N ARG A 59 -12.01 2.34 16.71
CA ARG A 59 -12.69 1.50 15.69
C ARG A 59 -13.32 0.20 16.21
N SER A 60 -13.32 -0.06 17.52
CA SER A 60 -13.91 -1.29 18.06
C SER A 60 -15.43 -1.20 18.28
N CYS A 61 -16.00 0.00 18.41
CA CYS A 61 -17.39 0.15 18.79
C CYS A 61 -18.36 -0.49 17.78
N GLY A 62 -18.26 -0.18 16.48
CA GLY A 62 -19.18 -0.74 15.49
C GLY A 62 -19.20 -2.27 15.47
N ARG A 63 -18.02 -2.91 15.55
CA ARG A 63 -17.94 -4.38 15.65
C ARG A 63 -18.52 -4.91 16.95
N LYS A 64 -18.23 -4.27 18.09
CA LYS A 64 -18.79 -4.65 19.40
C LYS A 64 -20.30 -4.50 19.43
N LEU A 65 -20.81 -3.42 18.84
CA LEU A 65 -22.22 -3.10 18.76
C LEU A 65 -22.99 -4.12 17.92
N VAL A 66 -22.46 -4.53 16.75
CA VAL A 66 -23.07 -5.60 15.96
C VAL A 66 -23.18 -6.90 16.76
N MET A 67 -22.11 -7.28 17.48
CA MET A 67 -22.14 -8.48 18.33
C MET A 67 -23.13 -8.35 19.49
N TYR A 68 -23.23 -7.16 20.08
CA TYR A 68 -24.17 -6.88 21.15
C TYR A 68 -25.62 -6.92 20.68
N VAL A 69 -25.93 -6.34 19.52
CA VAL A 69 -27.27 -6.43 18.91
C VAL A 69 -27.67 -7.88 18.66
N ILE A 70 -26.76 -8.69 18.11
CA ILE A 70 -27.04 -10.12 17.88
C ILE A 70 -27.30 -10.84 19.21
N ALA A 71 -26.58 -10.50 20.28
CA ALA A 71 -26.82 -11.07 21.61
C ALA A 71 -28.19 -10.69 22.19
N VAL A 72 -28.68 -9.48 21.92
CA VAL A 72 -29.97 -8.96 22.44
C VAL A 72 -31.16 -9.42 21.59
N CYS A 73 -31.03 -9.37 20.27
CA CYS A 73 -32.11 -9.63 19.30
C CYS A 73 -32.09 -11.05 18.70
N GLY A 74 -30.98 -11.77 18.76
CA GLY A 74 -30.79 -13.07 18.10
C GLY A 74 -30.49 -12.99 16.60
N GLU A 75 -30.60 -11.80 16.00
CA GLU A 75 -30.37 -11.54 14.59
C GLU A 75 -29.68 -10.19 14.37
N VAL A 76 -29.31 -9.90 13.11
CA VAL A 76 -28.77 -8.59 12.75
C VAL A 76 -29.86 -7.51 12.84
N CYS A 77 -29.47 -6.29 13.26
CA CYS A 77 -30.39 -5.16 13.39
C CYS A 77 -31.21 -4.95 12.11
N ASN A 78 -32.54 -4.95 12.23
CA ASN A 78 -33.44 -4.55 11.16
C ASN A 78 -34.11 -3.23 11.54
N SER A 79 -33.33 -2.14 11.44
CA SER A 79 -33.84 -0.80 11.75
C SER A 79 -34.85 -0.37 10.68
N LYS A 80 -36.14 -0.67 10.90
CA LYS A 80 -37.24 -0.14 10.05
C LYS A 80 -37.28 1.40 10.03
N THR A 81 -36.63 2.04 11.00
CA THR A 81 -36.62 3.48 11.24
C THR A 81 -35.50 4.24 10.53
N GLY A 82 -34.55 3.57 9.88
CA GLY A 82 -33.40 4.21 9.19
C GLY A 82 -32.41 4.92 10.14
N VAL A 83 -32.48 4.65 11.43
CA VAL A 83 -31.60 5.24 12.45
C VAL A 83 -30.25 4.53 12.42
N ASP A 84 -29.17 5.31 12.27
CA ASP A 84 -27.81 4.80 12.48
C ASP A 84 -27.52 4.66 13.98
N ILE A 85 -27.87 3.48 14.50
CA ILE A 85 -27.59 3.04 15.87
C ILE A 85 -26.09 3.13 16.21
N ALA A 86 -25.18 3.00 15.23
CA ALA A 86 -23.74 3.09 15.50
C ALA A 86 -23.33 4.50 15.92
N THR A 87 -23.84 5.54 15.25
CA THR A 87 -23.57 6.93 15.64
C THR A 87 -24.03 7.23 17.06
N HIS A 88 -25.16 6.67 17.48
CA HIS A 88 -25.70 6.88 18.82
C HIS A 88 -24.97 6.04 19.89
N CYS A 89 -24.93 4.72 19.71
CA CYS A 89 -24.40 3.79 20.70
C CYS A 89 -22.87 3.77 20.80
N CYS A 90 -22.17 4.41 19.85
CA CYS A 90 -20.74 4.65 19.96
C CYS A 90 -20.39 5.99 20.63
N GLY A 91 -21.34 6.92 20.73
CA GLY A 91 -21.20 8.13 21.54
C GLY A 91 -21.60 7.92 23.00
N GLN A 92 -22.53 7.01 23.25
CA GLN A 92 -23.01 6.66 24.59
C GLN A 92 -23.41 5.19 24.70
N GLN A 93 -23.32 4.60 25.88
CA GLN A 93 -23.69 3.20 26.08
C GLN A 93 -25.22 3.02 25.98
N CYS A 94 -25.66 2.19 25.04
CA CYS A 94 -27.08 1.85 24.86
C CYS A 94 -27.51 0.72 25.79
N SER A 95 -28.77 0.77 26.23
CA SER A 95 -29.41 -0.30 27.01
C SER A 95 -30.02 -1.38 26.10
N ASP A 96 -30.24 -2.56 26.66
CA ASP A 96 -30.94 -3.67 25.99
C ASP A 96 -32.31 -3.23 25.45
N ASP A 97 -33.08 -2.47 26.22
CA ASP A 97 -34.43 -2.03 25.84
C ASP A 97 -34.40 -1.08 24.64
N TYR A 98 -33.41 -0.19 24.56
CA TYR A 98 -33.22 0.70 23.43
C TYR A 98 -32.89 -0.09 22.16
N ILE A 99 -32.03 -1.12 22.28
CA ILE A 99 -31.70 -2.01 21.16
C ILE A 99 -32.94 -2.79 20.71
N ARG A 100 -33.71 -3.37 21.63
CA ARG A 100 -34.93 -4.11 21.28
C ARG A 100 -35.93 -3.24 20.53
N THR A 101 -36.21 -2.04 21.05
CA THR A 101 -37.18 -1.12 20.44
C THR A 101 -36.74 -0.56 19.09
N THR A 102 -35.43 -0.38 18.88
CA THR A 102 -34.91 0.25 17.66
C THR A 102 -34.53 -0.76 16.57
N CYS A 103 -33.90 -1.88 16.94
CA CYS A 103 -33.35 -2.86 16.01
C CYS A 103 -34.23 -4.07 15.77
N CYS A 104 -35.00 -4.50 16.77
CA CYS A 104 -35.87 -5.67 16.67
C CYS A 104 -37.22 -5.43 17.39
N PRO A 105 -37.97 -4.37 17.03
CA PRO A 105 -39.30 -4.16 17.58
C PRO A 105 -40.22 -5.29 17.10
N GLN A 106 -40.82 -6.00 18.06
CA GLN A 106 -41.85 -6.99 17.79
C GLN A 106 -43.13 -6.33 17.27
#